data_AF-A0A7I7JTN5-F1
#
_entry.id   AF-A0A7I7JTN5-F1
#
_cell.length_a   1.000
_cell.length_b   1.000
_cell.length_c   1.000
_cell.angle_alpha   90.00
_cell.angle_beta   90.00
_cell.angle_gamma   90.00
#
_symmetry.space_group_name_H-M   'P 1'
#
loop_
_entity.id
_entity.type
_entity.pdbx_description
1 polymer ?
#
loop_
_entity_poly.entity_id
_entity_poly.type
_entity_poly.pdbx_seq_one_letter_code
_entity_poly.pdbx_strand_id
1 'polypeptide(L)'
;MVAFWLLGFETAGSPAWVFVIAIVNAVLGVGLGLLCSAFARTEFQAVQFIPLVMVPQLLLAGIIVPRATMPEWLQWISNALPASYALEALQQVGAHPQLTGIAVRDMVIVLVFAAAALALAAVTLRRQTP
;
A
#
# COMPACT_ATOMS: atom_id res chain seq x y z
N MET A 1 -2.68 17.46 -2.22
CA MET A 1 -2.37 18.91 -2.34
C MET A 1 -3.25 19.74 -1.43
N VAL A 2 -4.58 19.54 -1.45
CA VAL A 2 -5.52 20.18 -0.51
C VAL A 2 -5.08 19.99 0.95
N ALA A 3 -4.60 18.81 1.34
CA ALA A 3 -4.07 18.56 2.69
C ALA A 3 -2.86 19.45 3.06
N PHE A 4 -1.94 19.73 2.13
CA PHE A 4 -0.80 20.62 2.39
C PHE A 4 -1.25 22.06 2.64
N TRP A 5 -2.28 22.50 1.91
CA TRP A 5 -2.80 23.86 1.98
C TRP A 5 -3.80 24.10 3.12
N LEU A 6 -4.71 23.15 3.38
CA LEU A 6 -5.77 23.30 4.38
C LEU A 6 -5.34 22.80 5.77
N LEU A 7 -4.51 21.75 5.84
CA LEU A 7 -4.07 21.16 7.11
C LEU A 7 -2.68 21.64 7.53
N GLY A 8 -2.03 22.51 6.74
CA GLY A 8 -0.68 23.01 7.01
C GLY A 8 0.37 21.90 7.08
N PHE A 9 0.18 20.83 6.32
CA PHE A 9 1.05 19.66 6.38
C PHE A 9 2.43 20.01 5.81
N GLU A 10 3.45 20.12 6.66
CA GLU A 10 4.83 20.37 6.24
C GLU A 10 5.58 19.04 6.07
N THR A 11 6.21 18.84 4.92
CA THR A 11 7.13 17.72 4.68
C THR A 11 8.52 18.26 4.47
N ALA A 12 9.53 17.61 5.06
CA ALA A 12 10.91 17.98 4.82
C ALA A 12 11.26 17.82 3.33
N GLY A 13 10.79 16.74 2.70
CA GLY A 13 10.95 16.46 1.27
C GLY A 13 9.95 17.18 0.38
N SER A 14 10.21 17.14 -0.93
CA SER A 14 9.33 17.74 -1.94
C SER A 14 7.91 17.13 -1.90
N PRO A 15 6.85 17.95 -1.85
CA PRO A 15 5.46 17.48 -1.88
C PRO A 15 5.12 16.63 -3.11
N ALA A 16 5.88 16.75 -4.20
CA ALA A 16 5.74 15.93 -5.40
C ALA A 16 5.95 14.44 -5.10
N TRP A 17 6.89 14.09 -4.22
CA TRP A 17 7.17 12.69 -3.87
C TRP A 17 6.03 12.08 -3.07
N VAL A 18 5.41 12.84 -2.17
CA VAL A 18 4.20 12.40 -1.46
C VAL A 18 3.08 12.10 -2.45
N PHE A 19 2.93 12.92 -3.49
CA PHE A 19 1.95 12.69 -4.54
C PHE A 19 2.24 11.42 -5.35
N VAL A 20 3.51 11.16 -5.70
CA VAL A 20 3.93 9.92 -6.37
C VAL A 20 3.63 8.69 -5.51
N ILE A 21 3.97 8.71 -4.21
CA ILE A 21 3.64 7.61 -3.28
C ILE A 21 2.13 7.38 -3.24
N ALA A 22 1.34 8.45 -3.15
CA ALA A 22 -0.11 8.35 -3.11
C ALA A 22 -0.68 7.70 -4.38
N ILE A 23 -0.17 8.04 -5.56
CA ILE A 23 -0.58 7.39 -6.82
C ILE A 23 -0.20 5.90 -6.81
N VAL A 24 1.04 5.57 -6.48
CA VAL A 24 1.50 4.17 -6.46
C VAL A 24 0.67 3.34 -5.48
N ASN A 25 0.38 3.89 -4.30
CA ASN A 25 -0.46 3.23 -3.31
C ASN A 25 -1.93 3.12 -3.75
N ALA A 26 -2.47 4.10 -4.48
CA ALA A 26 -3.81 4.01 -5.07
C ALA A 26 -3.89 2.89 -6.11
N VAL A 27 -2.87 2.76 -6.96
CA VAL A 27 -2.79 1.66 -7.95
C VAL A 27 -2.71 0.31 -7.25
N LEU A 28 -1.94 0.19 -6.18
CA LEU A 28 -1.91 -1.02 -5.34
C LEU A 28 -3.31 -1.35 -4.78
N GLY A 29 -3.98 -0.36 -4.18
CA GLY A 29 -5.31 -0.54 -3.59
C GLY A 29 -6.34 -0.98 -4.62
N VAL A 30 -6.31 -0.39 -5.82
CA VAL A 30 -7.16 -0.81 -6.95
C VAL A 30 -6.82 -2.24 -7.37
N GLY A 31 -5.54 -2.58 -7.52
CA GLY A 31 -5.12 -3.95 -7.87
C GLY A 31 -5.57 -5.00 -6.87
N LEU A 32 -5.39 -4.74 -5.58
CA LEU A 32 -5.85 -5.63 -4.51
C LEU A 32 -7.39 -5.72 -4.46
N GLY A 33 -8.10 -4.61 -4.65
CA GLY A 33 -9.55 -4.58 -4.71
C GLY A 33 -10.10 -5.41 -5.88
N LEU A 34 -9.52 -5.24 -7.07
CA LEU A 34 -9.88 -6.04 -8.26
C LEU A 34 -9.58 -7.52 -8.06
N LEU A 35 -8.43 -7.84 -7.45
CA LEU A 35 -8.06 -9.22 -7.13
C LEU A 35 -9.07 -9.83 -6.14
N CYS A 36 -9.45 -9.11 -5.08
CA CYS A 36 -10.47 -9.56 -4.14
C CYS A 36 -11.81 -9.80 -4.83
N SER A 37 -12.24 -8.88 -5.69
CA SER A 37 -13.48 -9.01 -6.47
C SER A 37 -13.45 -10.23 -7.41
N ALA A 38 -12.28 -10.59 -7.95
CA ALA A 38 -12.14 -11.76 -8.81
C ALA A 38 -12.40 -13.10 -8.09
N PHE A 39 -12.13 -13.15 -6.77
CA PHE A 39 -12.37 -14.33 -5.93
C PHE A 39 -13.74 -14.32 -5.23
N ALA A 40 -14.38 -13.15 -5.13
CA ALA A 40 -15.71 -13.02 -4.55
C ALA A 40 -16.77 -13.67 -5.46
N ARG A 41 -17.70 -14.43 -4.88
CA ARG A 41 -18.83 -15.02 -5.62
C ARG A 41 -20.08 -14.15 -5.58
N THR A 42 -20.12 -13.17 -4.68
CA THR A 42 -21.23 -12.22 -4.52
C THR A 42 -20.71 -10.83 -4.16
N GLU A 43 -21.50 -9.79 -4.43
CA GLU A 43 -21.16 -8.40 -4.05
C GLU A 43 -20.95 -8.27 -2.54
N PHE A 44 -21.80 -8.93 -1.74
CA PHE A 44 -21.68 -8.92 -0.28
C PHE A 44 -20.36 -9.56 0.19
N GLN A 45 -19.89 -10.62 -0.46
CA GLN A 45 -18.57 -11.19 -0.19
C GLN A 45 -17.45 -10.22 -0.54
N ALA A 46 -17.52 -9.51 -1.66
CA ALA A 46 -16.49 -8.53 -2.04
C ALA A 46 -16.35 -7.42 -0.98
N VAL A 47 -17.47 -6.91 -0.46
CA VAL A 47 -17.49 -5.90 0.60
C VAL A 47 -16.87 -6.40 1.90
N GLN A 48 -16.98 -7.71 2.21
CA GLN A 48 -16.35 -8.31 3.39
C GLN A 48 -14.88 -8.71 3.18
N PHE A 49 -14.49 -9.03 1.95
CA PHE A 49 -13.11 -9.37 1.60
C PHE A 49 -12.17 -8.18 1.70
N ILE A 50 -12.63 -6.99 1.30
CA ILE A 50 -11.82 -5.76 1.38
C ILE A 50 -11.30 -5.52 2.80
N PRO A 51 -12.12 -5.43 3.87
CA PRO A 51 -11.60 -5.23 5.21
C PRO A 51 -10.77 -6.41 5.69
N LEU A 52 -11.09 -7.64 5.28
CA LEU A 52 -10.31 -8.83 5.64
C LEU A 52 -8.86 -8.74 5.13
N VAL A 53 -8.63 -8.14 3.96
CA VAL A 53 -7.28 -7.95 3.39
C VAL A 53 -6.65 -6.63 3.83
N MET A 54 -7.42 -5.55 3.90
CA MET A 54 -6.92 -4.20 4.20
C MET A 54 -6.64 -3.97 5.68
N VAL A 55 -7.48 -4.47 6.59
CA VAL A 55 -7.32 -4.21 8.03
C VAL A 55 -6.03 -4.83 8.57
N PRO A 56 -5.71 -6.12 8.33
CA PRO A 56 -4.49 -6.71 8.86
C PRO A 56 -3.22 -5.99 8.41
N GLN A 57 -3.15 -5.57 7.15
CA GLN A 57 -1.99 -4.84 6.64
C GLN A 57 -1.90 -3.42 7.22
N LEU A 58 -3.01 -2.73 7.48
CA LEU A 58 -2.97 -1.43 8.14
C LEU A 58 -2.48 -1.53 9.59
N LEU A 59 -2.92 -2.58 10.31
CA LEU A 59 -2.45 -2.86 11.68
C LEU A 59 -0.96 -3.18 11.71
N LEU A 60 -0.49 -3.98 10.74
CA LEU A 60 0.88 -4.49 10.67
C LEU A 60 1.85 -3.58 9.90
N ALA A 61 1.36 -2.55 9.20
CA ALA A 61 2.18 -1.63 8.41
C ALA A 61 3.14 -0.80 9.27
N GLY A 62 2.89 -0.70 10.58
CA GLY A 62 3.67 0.16 11.48
C GLY A 62 2.96 1.44 11.92
N ILE A 63 1.67 1.59 11.58
CA ILE A 63 0.87 2.79 11.91
C ILE A 63 0.57 2.85 13.42
N ILE A 64 0.19 1.71 14.01
CA ILE A 64 -0.20 1.64 15.43
C ILE A 64 1.00 1.26 16.31
N VAL A 65 1.72 0.22 15.92
CA VAL A 65 2.90 -0.28 16.63
C VAL A 65 4.09 -0.17 15.68
N PRO A 66 5.20 0.48 16.06
CA PRO A 66 6.40 0.52 15.22
C PRO A 66 6.88 -0.88 14.86
N ARG A 67 7.23 -1.11 13.58
CA ARG A 67 7.70 -2.42 13.12
C ARG A 67 8.95 -2.92 13.84
N ALA A 68 9.81 -2.01 14.28
CA ALA A 68 11.03 -2.35 15.03
C ALA A 68 10.76 -2.91 16.44
N THR A 69 9.56 -2.71 16.99
CA THR A 69 9.17 -3.23 18.32
C THR A 69 8.27 -4.45 18.22
N MET A 70 7.96 -4.92 17.00
CA MET A 70 7.16 -6.12 16.79
C MET A 70 7.98 -7.38 17.11
N PRO A 71 7.34 -8.44 17.63
CA PRO A 71 7.97 -9.76 17.72
C PRO A 71 8.43 -10.23 16.33
N GLU A 72 9.52 -10.99 16.26
CA GLU A 72 10.14 -11.40 14.98
C GLU A 72 9.12 -12.02 14.00
N TRP A 73 8.30 -12.95 14.46
CA TRP A 73 7.30 -13.62 13.61
C TRP A 73 6.29 -12.65 12.97
N LEU A 74 5.92 -11.60 13.70
CA LEU A 74 4.95 -10.60 13.25
C LEU A 74 5.63 -9.58 12.32
N GLN A 75 6.93 -9.32 12.54
CA GLN A 75 7.77 -8.55 11.63
C GLN A 75 7.94 -9.26 10.28
N TRP A 76 8.13 -10.59 10.27
CA TRP A 76 8.16 -11.39 9.04
C TRP A 76 6.87 -11.25 8.23
N ILE A 77 5.71 -11.31 8.90
CA ILE A 77 4.41 -11.10 8.25
C ILE A 77 4.32 -9.67 7.71
N SER A 78 4.68 -8.67 8.52
CA SER A 78 4.68 -7.26 8.11
C SER A 78 5.55 -7.00 6.88
N ASN A 79 6.70 -7.66 6.76
CA ASN A 79 7.60 -7.55 5.61
C ASN A 79 7.04 -8.17 4.32
N ALA A 80 6.02 -9.02 4.42
CA ALA A 80 5.31 -9.54 3.25
C ALA A 80 4.17 -8.61 2.77
N LEU A 81 3.84 -7.57 3.55
CA LEU A 81 2.71 -6.70 3.27
C LEU A 81 3.17 -5.41 2.56
N PRO A 82 2.60 -5.08 1.39
CA PRO A 82 3.02 -3.91 0.63
C PRO A 82 2.70 -2.59 1.33
N ALA A 83 1.65 -2.55 2.16
CA ALA A 83 1.30 -1.37 2.95
C ALA A 83 2.42 -0.92 3.91
N SER A 84 3.22 -1.87 4.42
CA SER A 84 4.36 -1.57 5.31
C SER A 84 5.41 -0.71 4.60
N TYR A 85 5.71 -1.02 3.34
CA TYR A 85 6.65 -0.27 2.51
C TYR A 85 6.06 1.08 2.07
N ALA A 86 4.76 1.12 1.77
CA ALA A 86 4.09 2.39 1.45
C ALA A 86 4.17 3.39 2.61
N LEU A 87 3.98 2.91 3.84
CA LEU A 87 4.13 3.74 5.04
C LEU A 87 5.58 4.19 5.26
N GLU A 88 6.55 3.28 5.10
CA GLU A 88 7.97 3.59 5.25
C GLU A 88 8.43 4.64 4.24
N ALA A 89 8.04 4.51 2.97
CA ALA A 89 8.33 5.51 1.94
C ALA A 89 7.76 6.90 2.31
N LEU A 90 6.54 6.94 2.83
CA LEU A 90 5.90 8.19 3.24
C LEU A 90 6.61 8.82 4.44
N GLN A 91 6.99 8.02 5.44
CA GLN A 91 7.77 8.48 6.60
C GLN A 91 9.14 9.00 6.19
N GLN A 92 9.82 8.31 5.26
CA GLN A 92 11.13 8.71 4.75
C GLN A 92 11.07 10.07 4.03
N VAL A 93 10.09 10.28 3.16
CA VAL A 93 9.87 11.56 2.44
C VAL A 93 9.41 12.67 3.38
N GLY A 94 8.63 12.33 4.42
CA GLY A 94 8.20 13.29 5.43
C GLY A 94 9.35 13.77 6.32
N ALA A 95 10.26 12.87 6.69
CA ALA A 95 11.35 13.14 7.64
C ALA A 95 12.63 13.67 6.98
N HIS A 96 12.88 13.40 5.70
CA HIS A 96 14.12 13.78 5.02
C HIS A 96 13.87 14.76 3.86
N PRO A 97 14.71 15.80 3.71
CA PRO A 97 14.57 16.76 2.61
C PRO A 97 14.93 16.19 1.24
N GLN A 98 15.76 15.15 1.22
CA GLN A 98 16.19 14.47 0.00
C GLN A 98 15.58 13.09 -0.06
N LEU A 99 15.37 12.60 -1.28
CA LEU A 99 14.86 11.25 -1.51
C LEU A 99 15.91 10.23 -1.05
N THR A 100 15.57 9.44 -0.03
CA THR A 100 16.47 8.41 0.49
C THR A 100 16.42 7.15 -0.40
N GLY A 101 17.51 6.39 -0.45
CA GLY A 101 17.52 5.10 -1.15
C GLY A 101 16.48 4.12 -0.62
N ILE A 102 16.13 4.24 0.67
CA ILE A 102 15.06 3.48 1.32
C ILE A 102 13.70 3.84 0.72
N ALA A 103 13.38 5.13 0.60
CA ALA A 103 12.14 5.58 -0.02
C ALA A 103 11.99 5.07 -1.46
N VAL A 104 13.06 5.12 -2.26
CA VAL A 104 13.05 4.61 -3.64
C VAL A 104 12.81 3.11 -3.67
N ARG A 105 13.55 2.34 -2.85
CA ARG A 105 13.36 0.89 -2.73
C ARG A 105 11.91 0.56 -2.41
N ASP A 106 11.34 1.25 -1.44
CA ASP A 106 9.98 0.99 -0.97
C ASP A 106 8.93 1.34 -2.01
N MET A 107 9.08 2.49 -2.70
CA MET A 107 8.24 2.83 -3.85
C MET A 107 8.27 1.75 -4.94
N VAL A 108 9.46 1.23 -5.26
CA VAL A 108 9.63 0.17 -6.26
C VAL A 108 8.96 -1.12 -5.80
N ILE A 109 9.13 -1.50 -4.53
CA ILE A 109 8.47 -2.69 -3.96
C ILE A 109 6.95 -2.56 -4.09
N VAL A 110 6.38 -1.43 -3.64
CA VAL A 110 4.93 -1.19 -3.72
C VAL A 110 4.44 -1.24 -5.18
N LEU A 111 5.19 -0.65 -6.11
CA LEU A 111 4.86 -0.67 -7.53
C LEU A 111 4.87 -2.10 -8.11
N VAL A 112 5.86 -2.92 -7.74
CA VAL A 112 5.94 -4.32 -8.15
C VAL A 112 4.74 -5.11 -7.62
N PHE A 113 4.36 -4.92 -6.35
CA PHE A 113 3.16 -5.53 -5.78
C PHE A 113 1.89 -5.07 -6.49
N ALA A 114 1.78 -3.79 -6.81
CA ALA A 114 0.63 -3.25 -7.53
C ALA A 114 0.51 -3.86 -8.93
N ALA A 115 1.61 -3.93 -9.68
CA ALA A 115 1.65 -4.56 -10.99
C ALA A 115 1.33 -6.06 -10.92
N ALA A 116 1.86 -6.77 -9.92
CA ALA A 116 1.58 -8.18 -9.70
C ALA A 116 0.09 -8.41 -9.37
N ALA A 117 -0.49 -7.62 -8.47
CA ALA A 117 -1.90 -7.71 -8.11
C ALA A 117 -2.82 -7.45 -9.32
N LEU A 118 -2.51 -6.43 -10.12
CA LEU A 118 -3.25 -6.14 -11.35
C LEU A 118 -3.11 -7.25 -12.39
N ALA A 119 -1.91 -7.79 -12.59
CA ALA A 119 -1.67 -8.89 -13.52
C ALA A 119 -2.43 -10.15 -13.09
N LEU A 120 -2.38 -10.50 -11.81
CA LEU A 120 -3.14 -11.63 -11.25
C LEU A 120 -4.64 -11.42 -11.42
N ALA A 121 -5.15 -10.22 -11.10
CA ALA A 121 -6.56 -9.88 -11.27
C ALA A 121 -6.99 -10.05 -12.74
N ALA A 122 -6.22 -9.50 -13.68
CA ALA A 122 -6.49 -9.61 -15.11
C ALA A 122 -6.52 -11.06 -15.60
N VAL A 123 -5.60 -11.90 -15.13
CA VAL A 123 -5.56 -13.33 -15.46
C VAL A 123 -6.77 -14.08 -14.86
N THR A 124 -7.18 -13.75 -13.64
CA THR A 124 -8.35 -14.38 -13.01
C THR A 124 -9.67 -13.97 -13.66
N LEU A 125 -9.85 -12.71 -14.05
CA LEU A 125 -11.06 -12.23 -14.72
C LEU A 125 -11.20 -12.83 -16.14
N ARG A 126 -10.10 -12.97 -16.87
CA ARG A 126 -10.10 -13.57 -18.23
C ARG A 126 -10.62 -15.01 -18.29
N ARG A 127 -10.66 -15.72 -17.15
CA ARG A 127 -11.14 -17.10 -17.09
C ARG A 127 -12.67 -17.21 -16.93
N GLN A 128 -13.39 -16.10 -16.79
CA GLN A 128 -14.85 -16.09 -16.56
C GLN A 128 -15.69 -15.71 -17.78
N THR A 129 -15.10 -15.51 -18.97
CA THR A 129 -15.88 -15.40 -20.20
C THR A 129 -16.32 -16.78 -20.69
N PRO A 130 -17.63 -17.01 -20.93
CA PRO A 130 -18.17 -18.28 -21.41
C PRO A 130 -17.68 -18.65 -22.81
#